data_AF-D4DPS0-F1
#
_entry.id   AF-D4DPS0-F1
#
_cell.length_a   1.000
_cell.length_b   1.000
_cell.length_c   1.000
_cell.angle_alpha   90.00
_cell.angle_beta   90.00
_cell.angle_gamma   90.00
#
_symmetry.space_group_name_H-M   'P 1'
#
loop_
_entity.id
_entity.type
_entity.pdbx_description
1 polymer ?
#
loop_
_entity_poly.entity_id
_entity_poly.type
_entity_poly.pdbx_seq_one_letter_code
_entity_poly.pdbx_strand_id
1 'polypeptide(L)' 'MANSNSEHSVKLRRETAARLNREKLQSGEYKQFAVKGRAADVDVILAAIEKAGGSKTQALLKICREWMG' A
#
# COMPACT_ATOMS: atom_id res chain seq x y z
N MET A 1 -28.06 -17.67 -13.48
CA MET A 1 -26.96 -17.03 -12.73
C MET A 1 -26.42 -18.05 -11.72
N ALA A 2 -25.34 -18.77 -12.03
CA ALA A 2 -24.79 -19.81 -11.15
C ALA A 2 -23.25 -19.75 -11.08
N ASN A 3 -22.78 -19.06 -10.04
CA ASN A 3 -21.47 -19.02 -9.39
C ASN A 3 -20.20 -19.36 -10.20
N SER A 4 -19.66 -18.36 -10.89
CA SER A 4 -18.25 -18.25 -11.30
C SER A 4 -17.28 -17.99 -10.11
N ASN A 5 -17.57 -18.62 -8.96
CA ASN A 5 -16.87 -18.53 -7.68
C ASN A 5 -16.37 -19.91 -7.23
N SER A 6 -15.94 -20.76 -8.15
CA SER A 6 -15.15 -21.93 -7.76
C SER A 6 -13.82 -21.45 -7.16
N GLU A 7 -13.29 -22.14 -6.15
CA GLU A 7 -12.00 -21.80 -5.50
C GLU A 7 -10.87 -21.58 -6.53
N HIS A 8 -10.93 -22.33 -7.63
CA HIS A 8 -10.05 -22.22 -8.79
C HIS A 8 -10.10 -20.82 -9.45
N SER A 9 -11.30 -20.27 -9.66
CA SER A 9 -11.49 -18.93 -10.22
C SER A 9 -10.99 -17.82 -9.29
N VAL A 10 -11.07 -18.02 -7.97
CA VAL A 10 -10.55 -17.07 -6.98
C VAL A 10 -9.02 -17.11 -6.93
N LYS A 11 -8.42 -18.31 -6.99
CA LYS A 11 -6.96 -18.48 -7.08
C LYS A 11 -6.39 -17.82 -8.35
N LEU A 12 -6.98 -18.08 -9.51
CA LEU A 12 -6.58 -17.45 -10.78
C LEU A 12 -6.63 -15.92 -10.74
N ARG A 13 -7.70 -15.35 -10.15
CA ARG A 13 -7.82 -13.89 -9.99
C ARG A 13 -6.77 -13.32 -9.05
N ARG A 14 -6.47 -14.01 -7.93
CA ARG A 14 -5.40 -13.61 -6.99
C ARG A 14 -4.01 -13.67 -7.63
N GLU A 15 -3.73 -14.72 -8.39
CA GLU A 15 -2.45 -14.87 -9.11
C GLU A 15 -2.28 -13.80 -10.19
N THR A 16 -3.37 -13.48 -10.91
CA THR A 16 -3.38 -12.41 -11.92
C THR A 16 -3.13 -11.05 -11.28
N ALA A 17 -3.76 -10.74 -10.14
CA ALA A 17 -3.53 -9.51 -9.41
C ALA A 17 -2.10 -9.40 -8.86
N ALA A 18 -1.55 -10.50 -8.32
CA ALA A 18 -0.17 -10.55 -7.85
C ALA A 18 0.86 -10.39 -9.00
N ARG A 19 0.54 -10.88 -10.20
CA ARG A 19 1.37 -10.68 -11.39
C ARG A 19 1.33 -9.22 -11.87
N LEU A 20 0.14 -8.64 -11.98
CA LEU A 20 -0.03 -7.23 -12.37
C LEU A 20 0.65 -6.27 -11.38
N ASN A 21 0.58 -6.55 -10.07
CA ASN A 21 1.29 -5.75 -9.08
C ASN A 21 2.81 -5.88 -9.21
N ARG A 22 3.33 -7.07 -9.54
CA ARG A 22 4.77 -7.25 -9.81
C ARG A 22 5.21 -6.50 -11.07
N GLU A 23 4.42 -6.56 -12.14
CA GLU A 23 4.70 -5.82 -13.38
C GLU A 23 4.70 -4.30 -13.15
N LYS A 24 3.78 -3.77 -12.35
CA LYS A 24 3.71 -2.35 -11.97
C LYS A 24 4.86 -1.89 -11.07
N LEU A 25 5.38 -2.79 -10.24
CA LEU A 25 6.59 -2.53 -9.44
C LEU A 25 7.84 -2.54 -10.34
N GLN A 26 7.88 -3.42 -11.33
CA GLN A 26 8.99 -3.52 -12.29
C GLN A 26 9.01 -2.38 -13.31
N SER A 27 7.85 -1.86 -13.71
CA SER A 27 7.74 -0.70 -14.61
C SER A 27 8.19 0.62 -13.96
N GLY A 28 8.40 0.64 -12.64
CA GLY A 28 8.77 1.83 -11.88
C GLY A 28 7.61 2.78 -11.60
N GLU A 29 6.41 2.47 -12.09
CA GLU A 29 5.19 3.26 -11.89
C GLU A 29 4.76 3.28 -10.42
N TYR A 30 5.08 2.22 -9.68
CA TYR A 30 4.86 2.12 -8.24
C TYR A 30 6.13 1.69 -7.53
N LYS A 31 6.41 2.32 -6.38
CA LYS A 31 7.47 1.87 -5.46
C LYS A 31 6.83 1.51 -4.14
N GLN A 32 7.22 0.35 -3.60
CA GLN A 32 6.89 -0.07 -2.26
C GLN A 32 8.15 -0.01 -1.41
N PHE A 33 7.99 0.44 -0.18
CA PHE A 33 9.04 0.36 0.84
C PHE A 33 8.39 -0.06 2.16
N ALA A 34 9.11 -0.88 2.93
CA ALA A 34 8.67 -1.34 4.23
C ALA A 34 9.44 -0.59 5.32
N VAL A 35 8.74 -0.17 6.36
CA VAL A 35 9.34 0.45 7.55
C VAL A 35 9.15 -0.48 8.73
N LYS A 36 10.26 -0.86 9.39
CA LYS A 36 10.26 -1.62 10.64
C LYS A 36 10.92 -0.77 11.72
N GLY A 37 10.25 -0.62 12.85
CA GLY A 37 10.73 0.16 13.98
C GLY A 37 10.15 -0.36 15.30
N ARG A 38 10.48 0.30 16.41
CA ARG A 38 9.85 0.00 17.71
C ARG A 38 8.37 0.37 17.63
N ALA A 39 7.52 -0.37 18.34
CA ALA A 39 6.07 -0.15 18.33
C ALA A 39 5.72 1.31 18.65
N ALA A 40 6.29 1.87 19.71
CA ALA A 40 6.07 3.27 20.10
C ALA A 40 6.46 4.28 19.00
N ASP A 41 7.55 4.04 18.27
CA ASP A 41 7.98 4.93 17.18
C ASP A 41 6.99 4.84 16.00
N VAL A 42 6.52 3.62 15.69
CA VAL A 42 5.53 3.37 14.63
C VAL A 42 4.17 3.98 15.00
N ASP A 43 3.74 3.90 16.25
CA ASP A 43 2.48 4.47 16.72
C ASP A 43 2.46 6.00 16.55
N VAL A 44 3.58 6.67 16.86
CA VAL A 44 3.72 8.12 16.62
C VAL A 44 3.62 8.46 15.14
N ILE A 45 4.26 7.68 14.26
CA ILE A 45 4.18 7.87 12.81
C ILE A 45 2.75 7.68 12.32
N LEU A 46 2.04 6.65 12.80
CA LEU A 46 0.65 6.40 12.43
C LEU A 46 -0.28 7.52 12.90
N ALA A 47 -0.10 8.02 14.12
CA ALA A 47 -0.87 9.16 14.63
C ALA A 47 -0.64 10.43 13.80
N ALA A 48 0.60 10.67 13.35
CA ALA A 48 0.90 11.79 12.45
C ALA A 48 0.21 11.64 11.09
N ILE A 49 0.22 10.44 10.52
CA ILE A 49 -0.48 10.11 9.26
C ILE A 49 -2.00 10.33 9.40
N GLU A 50 -2.60 9.88 10.50
CA GLU A 50 -4.03 10.07 10.77
C GLU A 50 -4.39 11.55 10.90
N LYS A 51 -3.55 12.32 11.61
CA LYS A 51 -3.73 13.78 11.76
C LYS A 51 -3.63 14.52 10.41
N ALA A 52 -2.73 14.10 9.52
CA ALA A 52 -2.56 14.72 8.21
C ALA A 52 -3.74 14.47 7.26
N GLY A 53 -4.42 13.33 7.40
CA GLY A 53 -5.64 12.95 6.67
C GLY A 53 -5.40 12.42 5.25
N GLY A 54 -6.42 11.75 4.69
CA GLY A 54 -6.36 11.10 3.36
C GLY A 54 -5.83 9.66 3.40
N SER A 55 -5.35 9.15 2.27
CA SER A 55 -4.69 7.83 2.23
C SER A 55 -3.30 7.90 2.90
N LYS A 56 -2.81 6.79 3.45
CA LYS A 56 -1.49 6.74 4.13
C LYS A 56 -0.36 7.32 3.28
N THR A 57 -0.36 7.02 1.98
CA THR A 57 0.66 7.54 1.05
C THR A 57 0.53 9.05 0.83
N GLN A 58 -0.68 9.59 0.73
CA GLN A 58 -0.90 11.03 0.58
C GLN A 58 -0.52 11.79 1.86
N ALA A 59 -0.95 11.29 3.02
CA ALA A 59 -0.60 11.84 4.32
C ALA A 59 0.92 11.84 4.54
N LEU A 60 1.58 10.72 4.27
CA LEU A 60 3.03 10.61 4.39
C LEU A 60 3.77 11.53 3.41
N LEU A 61 3.29 11.64 2.17
CA LEU A 61 3.85 12.57 1.17
C LEU A 61 3.72 14.03 1.63
N LYS A 62 2.57 14.39 2.23
CA LYS A 62 2.35 15.73 2.78
C LYS A 62 3.35 16.05 3.88
N ILE A 63 3.48 15.16 4.87
CA ILE A 63 4.45 15.30 5.97
C ILE A 63 5.88 15.45 5.44
N CYS A 64 6.28 14.59 4.49
CA CYS A 64 7.64 14.65 3.93
C CYS A 64 7.88 15.93 3.11
N ARG A 65 6.89 16.43 2.37
CA ARG A 65 7.00 17.70 1.64
C ARG A 65 7.14 18.88 2.59
N GLU A 66 6.32 18.95 3.63
CA GLU A 66 6.41 19.98 4.67
C GLU A 66 7.79 19.98 5.36
N TRP A 67 8.42 18.81 5.54
CA TRP A 67 9.76 18.70 6.09
C TRP A 67 10.87 19.14 5.13
N MET A 68 10.72 18.90 3.83
CA MET A 68 11.75 19.20 2.83
C MET A 68 11.78 20.67 2.37
N GLY A 69 10.67 21.41 2.51
CA GLY A 69 10.53 22.79 2.02
C GLY A 69 10.09 22.86 0.58
#